data_AF-A0A0X8CK54-F1
#
_entry.id   AF-A0A0X8CK54-F1
#
_cell.length_a   1.000
_cell.length_b   1.000
_cell.length_c   1.000
_cell.angle_alpha   90.00
_cell.angle_beta   90.00
_cell.angle_gamma   90.00
#
_symmetry.space_group_name_H-M   'P 1'
#
loop_
_entity.id
_entity.type
_entity.pdbx_description
1 polymer ?
#
loop_
_entity_poly.entity_id
_entity_poly.type
_entity_poly.pdbx_seq_one_letter_code
_entity_poly.pdbx_strand_id
1 'polypeptide(L)' 'MPASAPNQHQNQNRLETATDQAIAACGGEAREAVKALIITNEFLERRLEELASPGYARGRVLPRDRKDWYD' A
#
# COMPACT_ATOMS: atom_id res chain seq x y z
N MET A 1 28.98 -2.61 -1.93
CA MET A 1 28.63 -1.50 -2.84
C MET A 1 27.31 -0.90 -2.38
N PRO A 2 27.23 0.27 -1.71
CA PRO A 2 25.93 0.83 -1.37
C PRO A 2 25.46 1.80 -2.45
N ALA A 3 24.65 1.31 -3.38
CA ALA A 3 23.86 2.14 -4.28
C ALA A 3 22.45 2.32 -3.67
N SER A 4 22.32 3.09 -2.58
CA SER A 4 21.02 3.19 -1.86
C SER A 4 20.54 4.60 -1.52
N ALA A 5 21.33 5.66 -1.77
CA ALA A 5 20.96 7.03 -1.35
C ALA A 5 20.04 7.83 -2.30
N PRO A 6 20.10 7.73 -3.64
CA PRO A 6 19.26 8.58 -4.50
C PRO A 6 17.80 8.10 -4.60
N ASN A 7 17.56 6.79 -4.54
CA ASN A 7 16.22 6.23 -4.76
C ASN A 7 15.28 6.44 -3.57
N GLN A 8 15.80 6.52 -2.35
CA GLN A 8 14.99 6.69 -1.14
C GLN A 8 14.40 8.10 -1.06
N HIS A 9 15.21 9.14 -1.29
CA HIS A 9 14.75 10.52 -1.30
C HIS A 9 13.75 10.79 -2.43
N GLN A 10 13.97 10.19 -3.62
CA GLN A 10 13.01 10.29 -4.73
C GLN A 10 11.68 9.63 -4.39
N ASN A 11 11.70 8.45 -3.76
CA ASN A 11 10.46 7.78 -3.33
C ASN A 11 9.72 8.59 -2.27
N GLN A 12 10.45 9.21 -1.35
CA GLN A 12 9.86 10.04 -0.31
C GLN A 12 9.19 11.29 -0.88
N ASN A 13 9.86 12.00 -1.81
CA ASN A 13 9.26 13.15 -2.50
C ASN A 13 8.00 12.77 -3.29
N ARG A 14 7.99 11.59 -3.94
CA ARG A 14 6.81 11.10 -4.66
C ARG A 14 5.66 10.77 -3.71
N LEU A 15 5.97 10.19 -2.55
CA LEU A 15 4.99 9.88 -1.52
C LEU A 15 4.37 11.15 -0.92
N GLU A 16 5.20 12.15 -0.60
CA GLU A 16 4.73 13.45 -0.12
C GLU A 16 3.81 14.11 -1.15
N THR A 17 4.22 14.16 -2.42
CA THR A 17 3.40 14.71 -3.51
C THR A 17 2.05 13.99 -3.65
N ALA A 18 2.05 12.65 -3.59
CA ALA A 18 0.81 11.87 -3.67
C ALA A 18 -0.10 12.10 -2.45
N THR A 19 0.51 12.32 -1.27
CA THR A 19 -0.21 12.62 -0.03
C THR A 19 -0.94 13.95 -0.14
N ASP A 20 -0.25 14.99 -0.60
CA ASP A 20 -0.85 16.31 -0.81
C ASP A 20 -2.00 16.26 -1.82
N GLN A 21 -1.84 15.50 -2.90
CA GLN A 21 -2.90 15.30 -3.89
C GLN A 21 -4.12 14.60 -3.30
N ALA A 22 -3.93 13.56 -2.48
CA ALA A 22 -5.03 12.86 -1.84
C ALA A 22 -5.79 13.77 -0.86
N ILE A 23 -5.06 14.56 -0.06
CA ILE A 23 -5.65 15.54 0.86
C ILE A 23 -6.45 16.59 0.09
N ALA A 24 -5.90 17.13 -0.99
CA ALA A 24 -6.59 18.10 -1.83
C ALA A 24 -7.88 17.53 -2.45
N ALA A 25 -7.85 16.27 -2.91
CA ALA A 25 -9.02 15.59 -3.47
C ALA A 25 -10.13 15.36 -2.43
N CYS A 26 -9.80 15.29 -1.14
CA CYS A 26 -10.75 15.14 -0.03
C CYS A 26 -11.15 16.45 0.64
N GLY A 27 -10.95 17.60 -0.03
CA GLY A 27 -11.36 18.91 0.48
C GLY A 27 -10.38 19.54 1.46
N GLY A 28 -9.13 19.07 1.50
CA GLY A 28 -8.07 19.65 2.32
C GLY A 28 -8.01 19.12 3.75
N GLU A 29 -8.86 18.16 4.13
CA GLU A 29 -8.89 17.59 5.48
C GLU A 29 -8.22 16.22 5.49
N ALA A 30 -7.11 16.12 6.24
CA ALA A 30 -6.27 14.93 6.26
C ALA A 30 -6.99 13.70 6.85
N ARG A 31 -7.86 13.89 7.86
CA ARG A 31 -8.62 12.78 8.45
C ARG A 31 -9.68 12.24 7.48
N GLU A 32 -10.35 13.07 6.70
CA GLU A 32 -11.26 12.66 5.62
C GLU A 32 -10.50 11.92 4.52
N ALA A 33 -9.30 12.37 4.15
CA ALA A 33 -8.44 11.65 3.20
C ALA A 33 -8.06 10.25 3.71
N VAL A 34 -7.72 10.11 5.00
CA VAL A 34 -7.42 8.80 5.61
C VAL A 34 -8.67 7.91 5.63
N LYS A 35 -9.85 8.44 5.98
CA LYS A 35 -11.10 7.66 5.92
C LYS A 35 -11.39 7.17 4.50
N ALA A 36 -11.25 8.05 3.51
CA ALA A 36 -11.44 7.71 2.10
C ALA A 36 -10.45 6.62 1.65
N LEU A 37 -9.19 6.70 2.09
CA LEU A 37 -8.17 5.70 1.78
C LEU A 37 -8.49 4.34 2.41
N ILE A 38 -8.96 4.30 3.66
CA ILE A 38 -9.37 3.05 4.33
C ILE A 38 -10.52 2.38 3.57
N ILE A 39 -11.57 3.13 3.25
CA ILE A 39 -12.73 2.61 2.49
C ILE A 39 -12.28 2.10 1.11
N THR A 40 -11.40 2.85 0.44
CA THR A 40 -10.88 2.48 -0.88
C THR A 40 -10.03 1.20 -0.80
N ASN A 41 -9.20 1.06 0.23
CA ASN A 41 -8.42 -0.16 0.45
C ASN A 41 -9.31 -1.37 0.68
N GLU A 42 -10.33 -1.27 1.55
CA GLU A 42 -11.29 -2.37 1.76
C GLU A 42 -12.00 -2.76 0.45
N PHE A 43 -12.36 -1.78 -0.38
CA PHE A 43 -12.96 -2.04 -1.69
C PHE A 43 -11.98 -2.77 -2.62
N LEU A 44 -10.72 -2.32 -2.70
CA LEU A 44 -9.70 -2.94 -3.54
C LEU A 44 -9.37 -4.37 -3.08
N GLU A 45 -9.31 -4.61 -1.77
CA GLU A 45 -9.10 -5.94 -1.20
C GLU A 45 -10.23 -6.91 -1.62
N ARG A 46 -11.50 -6.50 -1.46
CA ARG A 46 -12.65 -7.29 -1.93
C ARG A 46 -12.60 -7.54 -3.43
N ARG A 47 -12.26 -6.54 -4.23
CA ARG A 47 -12.10 -6.69 -5.69
C ARG A 47 -10.97 -7.66 -6.04
N LEU A 48 -9.87 -7.64 -5.31
CA LEU A 48 -8.79 -8.59 -5.49
C LEU A 48 -9.22 -10.01 -5.11
N GLU A 49 -10.01 -10.20 -4.05
CA GLU A 49 -10.58 -11.50 -3.71
C GLU A 49 -11.50 -12.03 -4.82
N GLU A 50 -12.35 -11.17 -5.39
CA GLU A 50 -13.23 -11.51 -6.52
C GLU A 50 -12.45 -11.90 -7.78
N LEU A 51 -11.32 -11.24 -8.04
CA LEU A 51 -10.53 -11.41 -9.26
C LEU A 51 -9.36 -12.40 -9.09
N ALA A 52 -9.04 -12.81 -7.86
CA ALA A 52 -7.93 -13.71 -7.60
C ALA A 52 -8.27 -15.12 -8.08
N SER A 53 -7.53 -15.60 -9.08
CA SER A 53 -7.52 -17.04 -9.37
C SER A 53 -6.98 -17.82 -8.14
N PRO A 54 -7.37 -19.09 -7.94
CA PRO A 54 -6.85 -19.92 -6.85
C PRO A 54 -5.31 -20.06 -6.84
N GLY A 55 -4.64 -19.77 -7.96
CA GLY A 55 -3.17 -19.71 -8.05
C GLY A 55 -2.57 -18.38 -7.57
N TYR A 56 -3.27 -17.25 -7.77
CA TYR A 56 -2.84 -15.91 -7.38
C TYR A 56 -2.92 -15.69 -5.86
N ALA A 57 -3.99 -16.17 -5.20
CA ALA A 57 -4.17 -16.06 -3.75
C ALA A 57 -3.10 -16.85 -2.95
N ARG A 58 -2.64 -18.00 -3.47
CA ARG A 58 -1.67 -18.89 -2.80
C ARG A 58 -0.25 -18.33 -2.66
N GLY A 59 0.10 -17.27 -3.38
CA GLY A 59 1.47 -16.70 -3.37
C GLY A 59 1.64 -15.43 -2.54
N ARG A 60 0.55 -14.73 -2.20
CA ARG A 60 0.61 -13.41 -1.53
C ARG A 60 -0.15 -13.31 -0.21
N VAL A 61 -1.14 -14.18 0.04
CA VAL A 61 -1.95 -14.12 1.28
C VAL A 61 -1.32 -14.92 2.42
N LEU A 62 -0.43 -15.87 2.13
CA LEU A 62 0.37 -16.56 3.13
C LEU A 62 1.86 -16.48 2.74
N PRO A 63 2.75 -16.04 3.63
CA PRO A 63 4.18 -16.26 3.41
C PRO A 63 4.43 -17.77 3.33
N ARG A 64 5.14 -18.20 2.28
CA ARG A 64 5.43 -19.62 2.02
C ARG A 64 6.33 -20.26 3.08
N ASP A 65 6.96 -19.48 3.94
CA ASP A 65 7.62 -19.98 5.14
C ASP A 65 7.54 -18.90 6.21
N ARG A 66 7.04 -19.28 7.39
CA ARG A 66 6.73 -18.42 8.54
C ARG A 66 7.45 -18.95 9.79
N LYS A 67 8.59 -19.61 9.60
CA LYS A 67 9.24 -20.44 10.64
C LYS A 67 10.38 -19.74 11.39
N ASP A 68 10.64 -18.48 11.10
CA ASP A 68 11.81 -17.73 11.55
C ASP A 68 11.47 -16.41 12.27
N TRP A 69 10.22 -16.18 12.65
CA TRP A 69 9.82 -14.93 13.32
C TRP A 69 9.94 -14.96 14.86
N TYR A 70 10.23 -16.11 15.48
CA TYR A 70 10.29 -16.23 16.94
C TYR A 70 11.50 -17.08 17.42
N ASP A 71 12.61 -17.03 16.69
CA ASP A 71 13.92 -17.51 17.15
C ASP A 71 14.95 -16.36 17.09
#